data_AF-A0A2H6LKT9-F1
#
_entry.id   AF-A0A2H6LKT9-F1
#
_cell.length_a   1.000
_cell.length_b   1.000
_cell.length_c   1.000
_cell.angle_alpha   90.00
_cell.angle_beta   90.00
_cell.angle_gamma   90.00
#
_symmetry.space_group_name_H-M   'P 1'
#
loop_
_entity.id
_entity.type
_entity.pdbx_description
1 polymer ?
#
loop_
_entity_poly.entity_id
_entity_poly.type
_entity_poly.pdbx_seq_one_letter_code
_entity_poly.pdbx_strand_id
1 'polypeptide(L)' 'MSEIKEFLNVHDGGELPCEHIKIKLEDKIKAIDEQIQQLLILRHELSGLVSGWETIPENPEKTICPIIERN' A
#
# COMPACT_ATOMS: atom_id res chain seq x y z
N MET A 1 -11.28 -12.29 21.93
CA MET A 1 -12.66 -11.76 21.91
C MET A 1 -13.17 -11.86 20.48
N SER A 2 -14.44 -12.24 20.31
CA SER A 2 -14.93 -13.02 19.16
C SER A 2 -15.43 -12.18 17.97
N GLU A 3 -14.65 -12.10 16.88
CA GLU A 3 -15.09 -11.59 15.56
C GLU A 3 -16.08 -12.54 14.83
N ILE A 4 -16.28 -13.76 15.35
CA ILE A 4 -17.09 -14.79 14.69
C ILE A 4 -18.61 -14.64 14.97
N LYS A 5 -19.02 -13.76 15.91
CA LYS A 5 -20.44 -13.53 16.23
C LYS A 5 -21.15 -12.56 15.28
N GLU A 6 -20.43 -11.74 14.51
CA GLU A 6 -21.05 -10.88 13.48
C GLU A 6 -21.58 -11.66 12.26
N PHE A 7 -21.24 -12.95 12.16
CA PHE A 7 -21.66 -13.80 11.05
C PHE A 7 -22.92 -14.64 11.32
N LEU A 8 -23.42 -14.69 12.56
CA LEU A 8 -24.36 -15.74 12.98
C LEU A 8 -25.82 -15.30 13.19
N ASN A 9 -26.31 -14.31 12.43
CA ASN A 9 -27.77 -14.08 12.40
C ASN A 9 -28.28 -13.40 11.11
N VAL A 10 -27.80 -13.83 9.94
CA VAL A 10 -28.49 -13.55 8.67
C VAL A 10 -29.32 -14.79 8.33
N HIS A 11 -30.51 -14.85 8.92
CA HIS A 11 -31.44 -15.98 8.85
C HIS A 11 -31.94 -16.20 7.41
N ASP A 12 -31.88 -17.45 6.97
CA ASP A 12 -32.78 -18.15 6.05
C ASP A 12 -33.48 -17.32 4.95
N GLY A 13 -33.03 -17.46 3.69
CA GLY A 13 -33.92 -17.22 2.54
C GLY A 13 -33.37 -16.44 1.36
N GLY A 14 -32.14 -15.91 1.44
CA GLY A 14 -31.51 -15.21 0.31
C GLY A 14 -31.93 -13.74 0.21
N GLU A 15 -31.13 -12.89 0.83
CA GLU A 15 -30.72 -11.56 0.37
C GLU A 15 -29.97 -10.93 1.55
N LEU A 16 -28.63 -10.86 1.45
CA LEU A 16 -27.89 -9.93 2.29
C LEU A 16 -28.47 -8.54 2.01
N PRO A 17 -28.91 -7.76 3.02
CA PRO A 17 -29.42 -6.43 2.75
C PRO A 17 -28.35 -5.65 1.99
N CYS A 18 -28.71 -5.08 0.83
CA CYS A 18 -27.79 -4.38 -0.06
C CYS A 18 -26.92 -3.33 0.66
N GLU A 19 -27.43 -2.80 1.78
CA GLU A 19 -26.71 -1.91 2.70
C GLU A 19 -25.45 -2.55 3.31
N HIS A 20 -25.51 -3.82 3.73
CA HIS A 20 -24.36 -4.53 4.28
C HIS A 20 -23.29 -4.80 3.22
N ILE A 21 -23.71 -5.07 1.98
CA ILE A 21 -22.78 -5.22 0.84
C ILE A 21 -22.12 -3.88 0.55
N LYS A 22 -22.88 -2.78 0.56
CA LYS A 22 -22.35 -1.43 0.34
C LYS A 22 -21.27 -1.08 1.36
N ILE A 23 -21.52 -1.29 2.66
CA ILE A 23 -20.54 -1.00 3.72
C ILE A 23 -19.25 -1.80 3.49
N LYS A 24 -19.37 -3.11 3.19
CA LYS A 24 -18.20 -3.95 2.89
C LYS A 24 -17.41 -3.50 1.66
N LEU A 25 -18.08 -2.97 0.64
CA LEU A 25 -17.43 -2.41 -0.53
C LEU A 25 -16.72 -1.10 -0.21
N GLU A 26 -17.34 -0.22 0.58
CA GLU A 26 -16.74 1.03 1.05
C GLU A 26 -15.49 0.77 1.90
N ASP A 27 -15.54 -0.22 2.80
CA ASP A 27 -14.37 -0.62 3.60
C ASP A 27 -13.23 -1.16 2.72
N LYS A 28 -13.55 -1.94 1.68
CA LYS A 28 -12.55 -2.43 0.72
C LYS A 28 -11.93 -1.29 -0.10
N ILE A 29 -12.73 -0.32 -0.53
CA ILE A 29 -12.25 0.87 -1.22
C ILE A 29 -11.27 1.63 -0.33
N LYS A 30 -11.64 1.86 0.94
CA LYS A 30 -10.77 2.52 1.91
C LYS A 30 -9.44 1.77 2.12
N ALA A 31 -9.48 0.44 2.24
CA ALA A 31 -8.28 -0.37 2.38
C ALA A 31 -7.38 -0.33 1.13
N ILE A 32 -7.95 -0.18 -0.06
CA ILE A 32 -7.20 0.03 -1.31
C ILE A 32 -6.56 1.42 -1.30
N ASP A 33 -7.30 2.45 -0.90
CA ASP A 33 -6.78 3.82 -0.83
C ASP A 33 -5.58 3.93 0.13
N GLU A 34 -5.67 3.28 1.30
CA GLU A 34 -4.57 3.21 2.26
C GLU A 34 -3.31 2.55 1.67
N GLN A 35 -3.48 1.46 0.91
CA GLN A 35 -2.36 0.80 0.21
C GLN A 35 -1.77 1.69 -0.89
N ILE A 36 -2.61 2.40 -1.64
CA ILE A 36 -2.15 3.37 -2.65
C ILE A 36 -1.32 4.46 -2.00
N GLN A 37 -1.74 5.00 -0.85
CA GLN A 37 -0.95 6.03 -0.14
C GLN A 37 0.42 5.49 0.27
N GLN A 38 0.49 4.27 0.82
CA GLN A 38 1.76 3.64 1.17
C GLN A 38 2.68 3.46 -0.05
N LEU A 39 2.12 3.00 -1.18
CA LEU A 39 2.87 2.85 -2.42
C LEU A 39 3.36 4.19 -2.98
N LEU A 40 2.57 5.27 -2.85
CA LEU A 40 2.97 6.61 -3.27
C LEU A 40 4.12 7.18 -2.43
N ILE A 41 4.11 6.93 -1.12
CA ILE A 41 5.21 7.29 -0.21
C ILE A 41 6.48 6.55 -0.62
N LEU A 42 6.40 5.22 -0.75
CA LEU A 42 7.54 4.40 -1.16
C LEU A 42 8.09 4.86 -2.52
N ARG A 43 7.22 5.15 -3.49
CA ARG A 43 7.63 5.68 -4.79
C ARG A 43 8.39 7.00 -4.65
N HIS A 44 7.95 7.90 -3.77
CA HIS A 44 8.62 9.17 -3.54
C HIS A 44 10.01 8.96 -2.93
N GLU A 45 10.13 8.07 -1.94
CA GLU A 45 11.42 7.70 -1.34
C GLU A 45 12.38 7.12 -2.39
N LEU A 46 11.92 6.15 -3.19
CA LEU A 46 12.69 5.57 -4.28
C LEU A 46 13.10 6.63 -5.32
N SER A 47 12.22 7.58 -5.63
CA SER A 47 12.53 8.67 -6.55
C SER A 47 13.61 9.60 -5.99
N GLY A 48 13.62 9.84 -4.68
CA GLY A 48 14.67 10.58 -3.98
C GLY A 48 16.03 9.85 -4.01
N LEU A 49 16.03 8.52 -3.93
CA LEU A 49 17.26 7.73 -4.10
C LEU A 49 17.79 7.83 -5.53
N VAL A 50 16.88 7.81 -6.53
CA VAL A 50 17.24 7.91 -7.95
C VAL A 50 17.69 9.33 -8.33
N SER A 51 17.11 10.41 -7.80
CA SER A 51 17.61 11.76 -8.10
C SER A 51 19.04 11.98 -7.59
N GLY A 52 19.46 11.24 -6.57
CA GLY A 52 20.87 11.15 -6.15
C GLY A 52 21.83 10.66 -7.24
N TRP A 53 21.35 10.04 -8.33
CA TRP A 53 22.14 9.64 -9.49
C TRP A 53 22.46 10.73 -10.49
N GLU A 54 21.88 11.93 -10.41
CA GLU A 54 22.16 13.00 -11.40
C GLU A 54 23.65 13.38 -11.47
N THR A 55 24.46 12.91 -10.52
CA THR A 55 25.92 12.94 -10.56
C THR A 55 26.51 11.54 -10.77
N ILE A 56 26.31 10.95 -11.95
CA ILE A 56 27.03 9.71 -12.32
C ILE A 56 28.52 10.05 -12.37
N PRO A 57 29.37 9.41 -11.55
CA PRO A 57 30.80 9.69 -11.56
C PRO A 57 31.41 9.26 -12.90
N GLU A 58 32.39 10.02 -13.40
CA GLU A 58 33.08 9.73 -14.67
C GLU A 58 33.71 8.32 -14.73
N ASN A 59 33.93 7.68 -13.57
CA ASN A 59 34.43 6.32 -13.47
C ASN A 59 33.56 5.46 -12.53
N PRO A 60 32.41 4.96 -13.00
CA PRO A 60 31.46 4.22 -12.17
C PRO A 60 32.02 2.88 -11.66
N GLU A 61 33.02 2.30 -12.33
CA GLU A 61 33.65 1.05 -11.90
C GLU A 61 34.60 1.23 -10.70
N LYS A 62 35.00 2.47 -10.40
CA LYS A 62 35.94 2.80 -9.31
C LYS A 62 35.30 3.63 -8.19
N THR A 63 34.00 3.89 -8.28
CA THR A 63 33.30 4.76 -7.33
C THR A 63 32.23 3.94 -6.61
N ILE A 64 32.20 4.02 -5.28
CA ILE A 64 31.13 3.39 -4.49
C ILE A 64 29.80 4.04 -4.88
N CYS A 65 28.75 3.24 -5.02
CA CYS A 65 27.42 3.75 -5.36
C CYS A 65 26.98 4.79 -4.32
N PRO A 66 26.70 6.05 -4.70
CA PRO A 66 26.31 7.11 -3.77
C PRO A 66 25.04 6.80 -2.96
N ILE A 67 24.20 5.87 -3.46
CA ILE A 67 23.01 5.37 -2.76
C ILE A 67 23.39 4.49 -1.55
N ILE A 68 24.47 3.71 -1.66
CA ILE A 68 24.90 2.76 -0.62
C ILE A 68 25.92 3.40 0.33
N GLU A 69 26.66 4.43 -0.13
CA GLU A 69 27.63 5.18 0.69
C GLU A 69 26.97 6.02 1.79
N ARG A 70 25.70 6.43 1.63
CA ARG A 70 24.96 7.26 2.61
C ARG A 70 24.35 6.51 3.79
N ASN A 71 24.66 5.22 3.97
CA ASN A 71 24.21 4.41 5.12
C ASN A 71 25.33 4.19 6.15
#